data_AF-L8FZB3-F1
#
_entry.id   AF-L8FZB3-F1
#
_cell.length_a   1.000
_cell.length_b   1.000
_cell.length_c   1.000
_cell.angle_alpha   90.00
_cell.angle_beta   90.00
_cell.angle_gamma   90.00
#
_symmetry.space_group_name_H-M   'P 1'
#
loop_
_entity.id
_entity.type
_entity.pdbx_description
1 polymer ?
#
loop_
_entity_poly.entity_id
_entity_poly.type
_entity_poly.pdbx_seq_one_letter_code
_entity_poly.pdbx_strand_id
1 'polypeptide(L)'
;MTLPPKPLNVIALISGGKDSIYSLLHVLSLGHRVLALGNLYPQAAAHATSTPSTSTSTATSSTTASNAGPTADDDAPDPDSHMYQTAGHVLIPAIAKALGLPLFRAPIVGGAVVGGSTYAPLSGGEGGDETESLLPLLRAIKKAHPTADAVSAGAILSTYQRTRIESVAARMGLVPLAFLWQYPSLSKEDGEAGLLAHMEEVGMEARIVKVASGGLGEGELWVDVVSRPGRERVGRKVGRFGGVGG
;
A
#
# COMPACT_ATOMS: atom_id res chain seq x y z
N MET A 1 19.56 -27.68 20.64
CA MET A 1 18.35 -26.84 20.82
C MET A 1 18.77 -25.39 20.71
N THR A 2 18.51 -24.74 19.58
CA THR A 2 18.67 -23.29 19.43
C THR A 2 17.56 -22.60 20.22
N LEU A 3 17.88 -21.57 21.00
CA LEU A 3 16.88 -20.73 21.66
C LEU A 3 15.88 -20.24 20.59
N PRO A 4 14.57 -20.18 20.87
CA PRO A 4 13.63 -19.54 19.96
C PRO A 4 14.12 -18.11 19.69
N PRO A 5 14.03 -17.63 18.43
CA PRO A 5 14.48 -16.29 18.09
C PRO A 5 13.77 -15.27 18.98
N LYS A 6 14.54 -14.29 19.47
CA LYS A 6 14.02 -13.23 20.33
C LYS A 6 12.83 -12.54 19.63
N PRO A 7 11.69 -12.35 20.32
CA PRO A 7 10.57 -11.57 19.78
C PRO A 7 11.02 -10.16 19.36
N LEU A 8 10.62 -9.76 18.16
CA LEU A 8 10.88 -8.43 17.62
C LEU A 8 9.76 -7.45 17.99
N ASN A 9 10.11 -6.18 18.01
CA ASN A 9 9.23 -5.03 18.19
C ASN A 9 8.99 -4.38 16.83
N VAL A 10 7.83 -4.69 16.24
CA VAL A 10 7.56 -4.49 14.82
C VAL A 10 6.69 -3.25 14.59
N ILE A 11 7.10 -2.46 13.61
CA ILE A 11 6.26 -1.47 12.93
C ILE A 11 5.60 -2.17 11.74
N ALA A 12 4.27 -2.25 11.71
CA ALA A 12 3.58 -2.91 10.61
C ALA A 12 3.10 -1.90 9.57
N LEU A 13 3.63 -1.98 8.34
CA LEU A 13 3.15 -1.16 7.23
C LEU A 13 1.87 -1.77 6.65
N ILE A 14 0.80 -0.98 6.65
CA ILE A 14 -0.53 -1.39 6.18
C ILE A 14 -1.01 -0.51 5.03
N SER A 15 -1.61 -1.15 4.02
CA SER A 15 -2.26 -0.47 2.87
C SER A 15 -3.78 -0.52 2.94
N GLY A 16 -4.33 -1.42 3.77
CA GLY A 16 -5.76 -1.73 3.80
C GLY A 16 -6.14 -2.87 2.85
N GLY A 17 -5.17 -3.35 2.05
CA GLY A 17 -5.29 -4.57 1.27
C GLY A 17 -4.98 -5.83 2.08
N LYS A 18 -5.50 -6.97 1.59
CA LYS A 18 -5.38 -8.31 2.19
C LYS A 18 -3.94 -8.71 2.57
N ASP A 19 -2.96 -8.36 1.74
CA ASP A 19 -1.59 -8.85 1.90
C ASP A 19 -0.88 -8.19 3.08
N SER A 20 -1.13 -6.90 3.28
CA SER A 20 -0.60 -6.18 4.44
C SER A 20 -1.18 -6.67 5.77
N ILE A 21 -2.47 -7.04 5.76
CA ILE A 21 -3.14 -7.63 6.94
C ILE A 21 -2.63 -9.06 7.19
N TYR A 22 -2.48 -9.86 6.15
CA TYR A 22 -1.95 -11.21 6.30
C TYR A 22 -0.48 -11.23 6.78
N SER A 23 0.34 -10.27 6.32
CA SER A 23 1.70 -10.05 6.84
C SER A 23 1.68 -9.66 8.33
N LEU A 24 0.73 -8.82 8.76
CA LEU A 24 0.51 -8.52 10.17
C LEU A 24 0.13 -9.76 10.99
N LEU A 25 -0.72 -10.64 10.45
CA LEU A 25 -1.05 -11.92 11.12
C LEU A 25 0.18 -12.82 11.28
N HIS A 26 1.09 -12.84 10.31
CA HIS A 26 2.38 -13.54 10.42
C HIS A 26 3.26 -12.97 11.53
N VAL A 27 3.31 -11.64 11.69
CA VAL A 27 4.03 -11.01 12.82
C VAL A 27 3.51 -11.56 14.15
N LEU A 28 2.19 -11.62 14.30
CA LEU A 28 1.54 -12.09 15.53
C LEU A 28 1.74 -13.60 15.75
N SER A 29 1.61 -14.42 14.71
CA SER A 29 1.76 -15.89 14.82
C SER A 29 3.17 -16.33 15.18
N LEU A 30 4.18 -15.56 14.78
CA LEU A 30 5.59 -15.78 15.15
C LEU A 30 5.94 -15.22 16.55
N GLY A 31 4.96 -14.69 17.28
CA GLY A 31 5.14 -14.18 18.64
C GLY A 31 5.88 -12.84 18.71
N HIS A 32 5.98 -12.11 17.60
CA HIS A 32 6.50 -10.74 17.61
C HIS A 32 5.44 -9.76 18.12
N ARG A 33 5.90 -8.61 18.61
CA ARG A 33 5.02 -7.57 19.15
C ARG A 33 4.85 -6.44 18.14
N VAL A 34 3.62 -6.14 17.78
CA VAL A 34 3.31 -4.97 16.94
C VAL A 34 3.20 -3.74 17.82
N LEU A 35 4.03 -2.72 17.56
CA LEU A 35 4.05 -1.48 18.35
C LEU A 35 3.14 -0.40 17.77
N ALA A 36 3.11 -0.30 16.44
CA ALA A 36 2.34 0.71 15.71
C ALA A 36 2.08 0.26 14.27
N LEU A 37 1.04 0.84 13.69
CA LEU A 37 0.69 0.73 12.28
C LEU A 37 1.22 1.97 11.55
N GLY A 38 1.88 1.75 10.42
CA GLY A 38 2.31 2.81 9.51
C GLY A 38 1.54 2.74 8.20
N ASN A 39 1.09 3.88 7.68
CA ASN A 39 0.44 3.96 6.38
C ASN A 39 0.88 5.22 5.63
N LEU A 40 1.20 5.07 4.34
CA LEU A 40 1.36 6.21 3.43
C LEU A 40 0.08 6.38 2.61
N TYR A 41 -0.31 7.63 2.33
CA TYR A 41 -1.52 7.96 1.59
C TYR A 41 -1.23 9.01 0.50
N PRO A 42 -1.97 9.04 -0.62
CA PRO A 42 -1.80 10.06 -1.65
C PRO A 42 -1.95 11.47 -1.10
N GLN A 43 -1.06 12.37 -1.50
CA GLN A 43 -1.30 13.79 -1.28
C GLN A 43 -2.43 14.25 -2.20
N ALA A 44 -3.50 14.82 -1.66
CA ALA A 44 -4.50 15.50 -2.48
C ALA A 44 -3.79 16.57 -3.31
N ALA A 45 -3.96 16.53 -4.64
CA ALA A 45 -3.34 17.50 -5.53
C ALA A 45 -3.83 18.89 -5.11
N ALA A 46 -2.97 19.64 -4.41
CA ALA A 46 -3.22 21.05 -4.18
C ALA A 46 -3.34 21.66 -5.58
N HIS A 47 -4.50 22.22 -5.90
CA HIS A 47 -4.68 23.03 -7.10
C HIS A 47 -3.43 23.87 -7.28
N ALA A 48 -2.69 23.60 -8.36
CA ALA A 48 -1.64 24.49 -8.80
C ALA A 48 -2.35 25.81 -9.11
N THR A 49 -2.43 26.69 -8.11
CA THR A 49 -2.77 28.08 -8.29
C THR A 49 -1.63 28.60 -9.14
N SER A 50 -1.83 28.55 -10.46
CA SER A 50 -1.00 29.26 -11.41
C SER A 50 -0.98 30.70 -10.94
N THR A 51 0.14 31.11 -10.37
CA THR A 51 0.45 32.48 -10.02
C THR A 51 0.15 33.33 -11.26
N PRO A 52 -0.80 34.27 -11.23
CA PRO A 52 -1.02 35.13 -12.38
C PRO A 52 0.21 36.04 -12.50
N SER A 53 1.03 35.79 -13.51
CA SER A 53 2.01 36.76 -13.99
C SER A 53 1.26 38.06 -14.28
N THR A 54 1.55 39.08 -13.48
CA THR A 54 1.01 40.42 -13.64
C THR A 54 1.53 41.02 -14.94
N SER A 55 0.72 40.99 -16.00
CA SER A 55 0.86 41.86 -17.16
C SER A 55 -0.34 42.80 -17.22
N THR A 56 -0.07 44.06 -16.89
CA THR A 56 -0.96 45.20 -16.99
C THR A 56 -1.30 45.47 -18.46
N SER A 57 -2.57 45.39 -18.87
CA SER A 57 -3.30 46.45 -19.60
C SER A 57 -4.69 46.03 -20.14
N THR A 58 -5.72 46.67 -19.56
CA THR A 58 -6.81 47.42 -20.22
C THR A 58 -7.93 46.70 -21.01
N ALA A 59 -9.10 46.67 -20.35
CA ALA A 59 -10.47 46.98 -20.81
C ALA A 59 -11.28 45.98 -21.68
N THR A 60 -12.41 45.50 -21.14
CA THR A 60 -13.80 45.92 -21.48
C THR A 60 -14.83 44.81 -21.19
N SER A 61 -15.80 45.17 -20.34
CA SER A 61 -17.13 44.59 -20.04
C SER A 61 -17.64 43.31 -20.73
N SER A 62 -18.20 42.38 -19.95
CA SER A 62 -19.66 42.08 -19.95
C SER A 62 -20.03 41.01 -18.91
N THR A 63 -21.17 41.25 -18.27
CA THR A 63 -21.96 40.43 -17.33
C THR A 63 -22.33 39.05 -17.86
N THR A 64 -22.39 38.03 -16.99
CA THR A 64 -23.57 37.15 -16.77
C THR A 64 -23.36 36.28 -15.52
N ALA A 65 -24.37 36.26 -14.65
CA ALA A 65 -24.44 35.43 -13.46
C ALA A 65 -24.71 33.96 -13.80
N SER A 66 -24.07 33.02 -13.10
CA SER A 66 -24.65 31.70 -12.86
C SER A 66 -24.21 31.18 -11.49
N ASN A 67 -25.23 30.85 -10.71
CA ASN A 67 -25.18 30.29 -9.37
C ASN A 67 -25.08 28.76 -9.54
N ALA A 68 -24.04 28.12 -9.01
CA ALA A 68 -23.95 26.66 -8.92
C ALA A 68 -23.40 26.28 -7.54
N GLY A 69 -24.22 25.51 -6.81
CA GLY A 69 -23.93 24.99 -5.47
C GLY A 69 -22.79 23.97 -5.44
N PRO A 70 -22.49 23.40 -4.26
CA PRO A 70 -21.26 22.65 -4.03
C PRO A 70 -21.35 21.29 -4.71
N THR A 71 -20.60 21.09 -5.80
CA THR A 71 -20.34 19.76 -6.34
C THR A 71 -19.27 19.10 -5.49
N ALA A 72 -19.72 18.15 -4.67
CA ALA A 72 -18.89 17.16 -4.03
C ALA A 72 -18.38 16.20 -5.11
N ASP A 73 -17.21 16.47 -5.66
CA ASP A 73 -16.43 15.53 -6.45
C ASP A 73 -14.97 15.64 -5.95
N ASP A 74 -14.66 14.91 -4.88
CA ASP A 74 -13.31 14.76 -4.34
C ASP A 74 -12.70 13.41 -4.80
N ASP A 75 -12.90 13.10 -6.08
CA ASP A 75 -12.14 12.06 -6.80
C ASP A 75 -10.94 12.71 -7.49
N ALA A 76 -10.02 13.26 -6.69
CA ALA A 76 -8.72 13.64 -7.20
C ALA A 76 -8.04 12.38 -7.79
N PRO A 77 -7.56 12.43 -9.06
CA PRO A 77 -6.93 11.29 -9.70
C PRO A 77 -5.73 10.82 -8.87
N ASP A 78 -5.73 9.51 -8.62
CA ASP A 78 -4.67 8.77 -7.94
C ASP A 78 -3.32 9.10 -8.60
N PRO A 79 -2.35 9.74 -7.91
CA PRO A 79 -1.02 9.88 -8.47
C PRO A 79 -0.46 8.47 -8.63
N ASP A 80 -0.06 8.09 -9.85
CA ASP A 80 0.38 6.74 -10.24
C ASP A 80 1.57 6.23 -9.38
N SER A 81 1.29 5.80 -8.14
CA SER A 81 2.26 5.21 -7.24
C SER A 81 2.34 3.72 -7.52
N HIS A 82 3.47 3.29 -8.05
CA HIS A 82 3.76 1.86 -8.23
C HIS A 82 4.18 1.20 -6.91
N MET A 83 4.65 1.99 -5.94
CA MET A 83 5.10 1.47 -4.66
C MET A 83 3.97 1.28 -3.63
N TYR A 84 2.98 2.18 -3.55
CA TYR A 84 1.99 2.18 -2.47
C TYR A 84 0.57 2.02 -3.00
N GLN A 85 -0.17 1.06 -2.43
CA GLN A 85 -1.59 0.90 -2.74
C GLN A 85 -2.43 1.95 -2.01
N THR A 86 -3.27 2.64 -2.78
CA THR A 86 -4.10 3.77 -2.35
C THR A 86 -5.57 3.37 -2.20
N ALA A 87 -5.98 2.31 -2.90
CA ALA A 87 -7.29 1.68 -2.77
C ALA A 87 -7.46 1.07 -1.37
N GLY A 88 -8.42 1.59 -0.61
CA GLY A 88 -8.72 1.13 0.75
C GLY A 88 -8.06 1.94 1.87
N HIS A 89 -7.30 3.01 1.56
CA HIS A 89 -6.65 3.85 2.58
C HIS A 89 -7.66 4.52 3.55
N VAL A 90 -8.92 4.65 3.13
CA VAL A 90 -10.03 5.17 3.96
C VAL A 90 -10.40 4.23 5.12
N LEU A 91 -10.14 2.92 4.99
CA LEU A 91 -10.44 1.92 6.01
C LEU A 91 -9.35 1.81 7.08
N ILE A 92 -8.17 2.36 6.83
CA ILE A 92 -7.00 2.26 7.71
C ILE A 92 -7.29 2.73 9.15
N PRO A 93 -7.95 3.88 9.41
CA PRO A 93 -8.29 4.29 10.77
C PRO A 93 -9.21 3.30 11.48
N ALA A 94 -10.16 2.69 10.76
CA ALA A 94 -11.06 1.68 11.32
C ALA A 94 -10.31 0.39 11.66
N ILE A 95 -9.40 -0.05 10.78
CA ILE A 95 -8.52 -1.20 11.04
C ILE A 95 -7.67 -0.96 12.29
N ALA A 96 -7.03 0.20 12.40
CA ALA A 96 -6.22 0.54 13.57
C ALA A 96 -7.03 0.53 14.87
N LYS A 97 -8.24 1.10 14.84
CA LYS A 97 -9.18 1.08 15.96
C LYS A 97 -9.58 -0.35 16.35
N ALA A 98 -9.88 -1.20 15.38
CA ALA A 98 -10.26 -2.59 15.61
C ALA A 98 -9.10 -3.41 16.22
N LEU A 99 -7.87 -3.13 15.82
CA LEU A 99 -6.66 -3.77 16.34
C LEU A 99 -6.18 -3.18 17.67
N GLY A 100 -6.70 -2.02 18.08
CA GLY A 100 -6.25 -1.31 19.28
C GLY A 100 -4.79 -0.83 19.19
N LEU A 101 -4.29 -0.56 17.99
CA LEU A 101 -2.89 -0.19 17.74
C LEU A 101 -2.75 1.29 17.37
N PRO A 102 -1.68 1.99 17.82
CA PRO A 102 -1.37 3.34 17.37
C PRO A 102 -1.21 3.40 15.85
N LEU A 103 -1.76 4.43 15.22
CA LEU A 103 -1.69 4.64 13.78
C LEU A 103 -0.91 5.91 13.47
N PHE A 104 0.11 5.77 12.62
CA PHE A 104 0.88 6.87 12.07
C PHE A 104 0.65 6.90 10.56
N ARG A 105 0.36 8.11 10.04
CA ARG A 105 0.14 8.34 8.62
C ARG A 105 1.01 9.46 8.12
N ALA A 106 1.50 9.35 6.89
CA ALA A 106 2.18 10.43 6.19
C ALA A 106 1.80 10.44 4.71
N PRO A 107 1.81 11.61 4.05
CA PRO A 107 1.54 11.68 2.62
C PRO A 107 2.68 11.05 1.81
N ILE A 108 2.35 10.49 0.65
CA ILE A 108 3.31 10.14 -0.39
C ILE A 108 3.70 11.45 -1.07
N VAL A 109 5.00 11.74 -1.07
CA VAL A 109 5.60 12.91 -1.72
C VAL A 109 6.57 12.42 -2.78
N GLY A 110 6.58 13.10 -3.94
CA GLY A 110 7.43 12.75 -5.06
C GLY A 110 6.78 11.75 -6.03
N GLY A 111 7.58 11.15 -6.90
CA GLY A 111 7.12 10.16 -7.90
C GLY A 111 8.03 8.93 -7.95
N ALA A 112 7.68 7.93 -8.77
CA ALA A 112 8.52 6.77 -9.02
C ALA A 112 9.70 7.14 -9.94
N VAL A 113 10.80 7.64 -9.36
CA VAL A 113 11.96 8.15 -10.13
C VAL A 113 12.97 7.03 -10.40
N VAL A 114 13.22 6.18 -9.43
CA VAL A 114 14.09 5.01 -9.58
C VAL A 114 13.21 3.84 -10.02
N GLY A 115 13.40 3.33 -11.24
CA GLY A 115 12.60 2.22 -11.80
C GLY A 115 13.19 0.81 -11.61
N GLY A 116 14.44 0.71 -11.16
CA GLY A 116 15.20 -0.54 -11.11
C GLY A 116 14.69 -1.57 -10.09
N SER A 117 15.09 -2.83 -10.28
CA SER A 117 14.88 -3.93 -9.33
C SER A 117 15.72 -3.78 -8.07
N THR A 118 16.90 -3.18 -8.19
CA THR A 118 17.72 -2.69 -7.08
C THR A 118 17.38 -1.24 -6.79
N TYR A 119 17.56 -0.82 -5.53
CA TYR A 119 17.29 0.55 -5.11
C TYR A 119 18.53 1.17 -4.46
N ALA A 120 18.92 2.34 -4.95
CA ALA A 120 19.90 3.22 -4.34
C ALA A 120 19.31 4.63 -4.26
N PRO A 121 19.40 5.32 -3.10
CA PRO A 121 18.87 6.66 -2.97
C PRO A 121 19.63 7.64 -3.87
N LEU A 122 18.90 8.59 -4.46
CA LEU A 122 19.48 9.64 -5.30
C LEU A 122 20.32 10.62 -4.46
N SER A 123 21.47 11.04 -4.98
CA SER A 123 22.34 12.04 -4.34
C SER A 123 21.96 13.45 -4.83
N GLY A 124 21.19 14.22 -4.03
CA GLY A 124 20.81 15.62 -4.31
C GLY A 124 19.41 15.79 -4.95
N GLY A 125 18.52 16.57 -4.31
CA GLY A 125 17.13 16.83 -4.75
C GLY A 125 17.04 17.94 -5.83
N GLU A 126 15.98 18.06 -6.63
CA GLU A 126 14.57 18.18 -6.25
C GLU A 126 13.63 17.28 -7.09
N GLY A 127 12.51 16.83 -6.50
CA GLY A 127 11.63 15.80 -7.06
C GLY A 127 11.98 14.41 -6.53
N GLY A 128 11.87 14.23 -5.21
CA GLY A 128 12.29 13.00 -4.52
C GLY A 128 11.56 11.75 -5.01
N ASP A 129 12.21 10.60 -4.87
CA ASP A 129 11.60 9.30 -5.13
C ASP A 129 10.56 8.97 -4.04
N GLU A 130 9.39 8.46 -4.44
CA GLU A 130 8.27 8.12 -3.54
C GLU A 130 8.68 7.21 -2.37
N THR A 131 9.72 6.38 -2.55
CA THR A 131 10.32 5.54 -1.52
C THR A 131 10.71 6.33 -0.27
N GLU A 132 11.24 7.54 -0.45
CA GLU A 132 11.78 8.36 0.64
C GLU A 132 10.68 8.89 1.57
N SER A 133 9.41 8.85 1.14
CA SER A 133 8.24 9.18 1.98
C SER A 133 8.11 8.26 3.19
N LEU A 134 8.70 7.06 3.15
CA LEU A 134 8.68 6.11 4.26
C LEU A 134 9.61 6.54 5.42
N LEU A 135 10.67 7.30 5.13
CA LEU A 135 11.61 7.75 6.17
C LEU A 135 10.99 8.68 7.22
N PRO A 136 10.31 9.80 6.88
CA PRO A 136 9.68 10.65 7.89
C PRO A 136 8.63 9.90 8.71
N LEU A 137 7.87 8.99 8.09
CA LEU A 137 6.91 8.13 8.79
C LEU A 137 7.61 7.25 9.83
N LEU A 138 8.63 6.47 9.42
CA LEU A 138 9.34 5.58 10.33
C LEU A 138 10.09 6.34 11.43
N ARG A 139 10.62 7.54 11.14
CA ARG A 139 11.23 8.41 12.16
C ARG A 139 10.23 8.83 13.22
N ALA A 140 9.02 9.23 12.82
CA ALA A 140 7.96 9.60 13.76
C ALA A 140 7.57 8.42 14.65
N ILE A 141 7.40 7.23 14.05
CA ILE A 141 7.07 6.01 14.79
C ILE A 141 8.20 5.62 15.76
N LYS A 142 9.47 5.60 15.33
CA LYS A 142 10.61 5.29 16.22
C LYS A 142 10.78 6.31 17.33
N LYS A 143 10.45 7.59 17.10
CA LYS A 143 10.45 8.60 18.15
C LYS A 143 9.42 8.28 19.24
N ALA A 144 8.22 7.85 18.86
CA ALA A 144 7.17 7.43 19.80
C ALA A 144 7.42 6.04 20.41
N HIS A 145 8.11 5.17 19.67
CA HIS A 145 8.41 3.78 20.02
C HIS A 145 9.90 3.46 19.85
N PRO A 146 10.78 3.94 20.75
CA PRO A 146 12.23 3.80 20.60
C PRO A 146 12.74 2.35 20.61
N THR A 147 11.94 1.42 21.12
CA THR A 147 12.26 -0.01 21.16
C THR A 147 11.98 -0.75 19.86
N ALA A 148 11.46 -0.08 18.83
CA ALA A 148 11.19 -0.68 17.52
C ALA A 148 12.50 -1.12 16.84
N ASP A 149 12.56 -2.39 16.46
CA ASP A 149 13.74 -3.03 15.85
C ASP A 149 13.42 -3.73 14.53
N ALA A 150 12.16 -3.75 14.09
CA ALA A 150 11.75 -4.34 12.82
C ALA A 150 10.61 -3.58 12.13
N VAL A 151 10.48 -3.77 10.82
CA VAL A 151 9.38 -3.26 9.99
C VAL A 151 8.83 -4.38 9.11
N SER A 152 7.52 -4.60 9.12
CA SER A 152 6.86 -5.58 8.25
C SER A 152 6.11 -4.93 7.10
N ALA A 153 6.04 -5.62 5.97
CA ALA A 153 5.27 -5.22 4.81
C ALA A 153 4.60 -6.40 4.10
N GLY A 154 3.51 -6.13 3.38
CA GLY A 154 2.71 -7.12 2.66
C GLY A 154 3.12 -7.35 1.19
N ALA A 155 4.37 -7.08 0.80
CA ALA A 155 4.79 -7.24 -0.60
C ALA A 155 4.92 -8.72 -0.98
N ILE A 156 4.12 -9.20 -1.94
CA ILE A 156 4.08 -10.63 -2.32
C ILE A 156 5.09 -10.98 -3.43
N LEU A 157 5.02 -10.32 -4.58
CA LEU A 157 5.82 -10.71 -5.76
C LEU A 157 6.73 -9.60 -6.27
N SER A 158 6.53 -8.37 -5.82
CA SER A 158 7.28 -7.22 -6.31
C SER A 158 8.64 -7.11 -5.63
N THR A 159 9.69 -7.59 -6.30
CA THR A 159 11.09 -7.30 -5.92
C THR A 159 11.33 -5.78 -5.84
N TYR A 160 10.65 -5.00 -6.70
CA TYR A 160 10.70 -3.53 -6.68
C TYR A 160 10.26 -2.96 -5.32
N GLN A 161 9.12 -3.40 -4.77
CA GLN A 161 8.64 -2.92 -3.47
C GLN A 161 9.52 -3.42 -2.33
N ARG A 162 9.96 -4.68 -2.39
CA ARG A 162 10.84 -5.27 -1.36
C ARG A 162 12.14 -4.48 -1.21
N THR A 163 12.88 -4.27 -2.30
CA THR A 163 14.23 -3.67 -2.21
C THR A 163 14.20 -2.22 -1.71
N ARG A 164 13.12 -1.48 -2.00
CA ARG A 164 12.87 -0.14 -1.46
C ARG A 164 12.65 -0.14 0.05
N ILE A 165 11.78 -1.04 0.53
CA ILE A 165 11.52 -1.21 1.96
C ILE A 165 12.78 -1.65 2.69
N GLU A 166 13.56 -2.57 2.13
CA GLU A 166 14.83 -3.03 2.69
C GLU A 166 15.86 -1.90 2.78
N SER A 167 15.98 -1.08 1.72
CA SER A 167 16.88 0.08 1.72
C SER A 167 16.51 1.09 2.80
N VAL A 168 15.22 1.39 2.96
CA VAL A 168 14.74 2.28 4.01
C VAL A 168 14.94 1.66 5.41
N ALA A 169 14.62 0.38 5.59
CA ALA A 169 14.77 -0.34 6.86
C ALA A 169 16.23 -0.37 7.31
N ALA A 170 17.16 -0.68 6.40
CA ALA A 170 18.59 -0.69 6.68
C ALA A 170 19.09 0.69 7.15
N ARG A 171 18.69 1.77 6.47
CA ARG A 171 19.03 3.15 6.87
C ARG A 171 18.43 3.57 8.21
N MET A 172 17.32 2.95 8.61
CA MET A 172 16.65 3.19 9.89
C MET A 172 17.12 2.25 11.02
N GLY A 173 18.02 1.31 10.72
CA GLY A 173 18.45 0.27 11.67
C GLY A 173 17.29 -0.62 12.11
N LEU A 174 16.43 -1.02 11.16
CA LEU A 174 15.30 -1.92 11.37
C LEU A 174 15.50 -3.20 10.55
N VAL A 175 15.10 -4.34 11.11
CA VAL A 175 15.02 -5.62 10.39
C VAL A 175 13.80 -5.59 9.44
N PRO A 176 13.97 -5.75 8.12
CA PRO A 176 12.84 -5.85 7.21
C PRO A 176 12.21 -7.24 7.26
N LEU A 177 10.89 -7.30 7.45
CA LEU A 177 10.09 -8.53 7.46
C LEU A 177 9.19 -8.57 6.23
N ALA A 178 9.57 -9.37 5.23
CA ALA A 178 8.86 -9.53 3.96
C ALA A 178 8.35 -10.97 3.78
N PHE A 179 7.48 -11.41 4.69
CA PHE A 179 7.02 -12.81 4.77
C PHE A 179 6.37 -13.35 3.49
N LEU A 180 5.77 -12.47 2.69
CA LEU A 180 5.02 -12.86 1.50
C LEU A 180 5.88 -12.82 0.23
N TRP A 181 7.14 -12.38 0.32
CA TRP A 181 7.98 -12.25 -0.87
C TRP A 181 8.28 -13.62 -1.47
N GLN A 182 8.03 -13.77 -2.78
CA GLN A 182 8.13 -15.05 -3.52
C GLN A 182 7.18 -16.14 -3.01
N TYR A 183 6.08 -15.77 -2.36
CA TYR A 183 5.02 -16.70 -2.00
C TYR A 183 4.07 -16.92 -3.20
N PRO A 184 3.64 -18.16 -3.55
CA PRO A 184 3.98 -19.48 -2.99
C PRO A 184 5.13 -20.16 -3.75
N SER A 185 5.92 -19.47 -4.57
CA SER A 185 6.99 -20.11 -5.36
C SER A 185 8.05 -20.88 -4.54
N LEU A 186 8.05 -20.71 -3.21
CA LEU A 186 8.84 -21.46 -2.24
C LEU A 186 8.12 -22.72 -1.69
N SER A 187 6.78 -22.80 -1.73
CA SER A 187 5.98 -24.01 -1.45
C SER A 187 5.35 -24.53 -2.75
N LYS A 188 6.01 -25.51 -3.39
CA LYS A 188 5.54 -26.15 -4.63
C LYS A 188 4.21 -26.92 -4.47
N GLU A 189 3.68 -27.04 -3.26
CA GLU A 189 2.54 -27.89 -2.93
C GLU A 189 1.19 -27.18 -3.15
N ASP A 190 1.13 -25.85 -3.15
CA ASP A 190 -0.16 -25.12 -2.99
C ASP A 190 -0.73 -24.49 -4.29
N GLY A 191 -0.01 -24.57 -5.41
CA GLY A 191 -0.44 -23.97 -6.69
C GLY A 191 -0.64 -22.44 -6.65
N GLU A 192 -1.22 -21.87 -7.71
CA GLU A 192 -1.39 -20.40 -7.87
C GLU A 192 -2.37 -19.78 -6.83
N ALA A 193 -3.23 -20.61 -6.22
CA ALA A 193 -4.21 -20.21 -5.21
C ALA A 193 -3.70 -20.34 -3.76
N GLY A 194 -2.48 -20.85 -3.53
CA GLY A 194 -1.99 -21.23 -2.21
C GLY A 194 -2.04 -20.12 -1.16
N LEU A 195 -1.71 -18.88 -1.54
CA LEU A 195 -1.78 -17.75 -0.60
C LEU A 195 -3.20 -17.45 -0.13
N LEU A 196 -4.16 -17.46 -1.07
CA LEU A 196 -5.57 -17.21 -0.74
C LEU A 196 -6.16 -18.38 0.04
N ALA A 197 -5.72 -19.61 -0.22
CA ALA A 197 -6.07 -20.79 0.59
C ALA A 197 -5.59 -20.64 2.03
N HIS A 198 -4.34 -20.24 2.26
CA HIS A 198 -3.85 -20.06 3.63
C HIS A 198 -4.51 -18.87 4.33
N MET A 199 -4.87 -17.81 3.59
CA MET A 199 -5.70 -16.74 4.14
C MET A 199 -7.07 -17.26 4.61
N GLU A 200 -7.67 -18.22 3.90
CA GLU A 200 -8.94 -18.85 4.29
C GLU A 200 -8.77 -19.71 5.55
N GLU A 201 -7.67 -20.46 5.65
CA GLU A 201 -7.36 -21.30 6.81
C GLU A 201 -7.17 -20.51 8.11
N VAL A 202 -6.62 -19.29 8.03
CA VAL A 202 -6.52 -18.39 9.18
C VAL A 202 -7.80 -17.58 9.44
N GLY A 203 -8.88 -17.86 8.70
CA GLY A 203 -10.19 -17.22 8.85
C GLY A 203 -10.26 -15.79 8.34
N MET A 204 -9.38 -15.41 7.40
CA MET A 204 -9.40 -14.08 6.81
C MET A 204 -10.49 -13.96 5.76
N GLU A 205 -11.19 -12.83 5.75
CA GLU A 205 -12.15 -12.47 4.71
C GLU A 205 -11.58 -11.28 3.93
N ALA A 206 -11.51 -11.36 2.59
CA ALA A 206 -11.00 -10.26 1.78
C ALA A 206 -11.91 -9.99 0.60
N ARG A 207 -12.56 -8.82 0.62
CA ARG A 207 -13.51 -8.43 -0.43
C ARG A 207 -12.89 -7.50 -1.46
N ILE A 208 -13.28 -7.69 -2.72
CA ILE A 208 -12.91 -6.79 -3.81
C ILE A 208 -13.64 -5.46 -3.63
N VAL A 209 -12.88 -4.38 -3.50
CA VAL A 209 -13.40 -3.00 -3.40
C VAL A 209 -13.11 -2.15 -4.63
N LYS A 210 -12.19 -2.60 -5.50
CA LYS A 210 -11.82 -1.95 -6.76
C LYS A 210 -11.36 -3.02 -7.75
N VAL A 211 -11.68 -2.85 -9.03
CA VAL A 211 -11.19 -3.68 -10.14
C VAL A 211 -10.44 -2.79 -11.13
N ALA A 212 -9.28 -3.26 -11.60
CA ALA A 212 -8.43 -2.56 -12.56
C ALA A 212 -7.74 -3.53 -13.55
N SER A 213 -8.27 -4.74 -13.69
CA SER A 213 -7.68 -5.82 -14.50
C SER A 213 -8.61 -6.22 -15.63
N GLY A 214 -8.03 -6.46 -16.81
CA GLY A 214 -8.75 -6.99 -17.97
C GLY A 214 -9.41 -8.32 -17.62
N GLY A 215 -10.75 -8.36 -17.65
CA GLY A 215 -11.54 -9.56 -17.35
C GLY A 215 -12.38 -9.49 -16.06
N LEU A 216 -12.11 -8.54 -15.17
CA LEU A 216 -12.93 -8.29 -13.97
C LEU A 216 -13.76 -7.01 -14.13
N GLY A 217 -15.03 -7.05 -13.74
CA GLY A 217 -15.94 -5.91 -13.81
C GLY A 217 -16.67 -5.66 -12.50
N GLU A 218 -17.64 -4.75 -12.52
CA GLU A 218 -18.44 -4.38 -11.33
C GLU A 218 -19.10 -5.58 -10.65
N GLY A 219 -19.46 -6.61 -11.43
CA GLY A 219 -20.04 -7.84 -10.88
C GLY A 219 -19.14 -8.56 -9.87
N GLU A 220 -17.84 -8.33 -9.88
CA GLU A 220 -16.88 -8.92 -8.95
C GLU A 220 -16.64 -8.08 -7.69
N LEU A 221 -17.18 -6.86 -7.63
CA LEU A 221 -17.16 -6.09 -6.39
C LEU A 221 -17.86 -6.88 -5.27
N TRP A 222 -17.30 -6.74 -4.07
CA TRP A 222 -17.78 -7.38 -2.84
C TRP A 222 -17.65 -8.91 -2.78
N VAL A 223 -17.15 -9.56 -3.83
CA VAL A 223 -16.78 -10.98 -3.79
C VAL A 223 -15.64 -11.16 -2.79
N ASP A 224 -15.80 -12.10 -1.87
CA ASP A 224 -14.71 -12.56 -1.01
C ASP A 224 -13.75 -13.44 -1.80
N VAL A 225 -12.59 -12.89 -2.16
CA VAL A 225 -11.56 -13.57 -2.95
C VAL A 225 -10.79 -14.62 -2.16
N VAL A 226 -10.92 -14.64 -0.84
CA VAL A 226 -10.28 -15.65 -0.02
C VAL A 226 -11.12 -16.92 0.01
N SER A 227 -12.45 -16.83 0.05
CA SER A 227 -13.34 -18.00 -0.02
C SER A 227 -13.13 -18.85 -1.28
N ARG A 228 -13.23 -20.18 -1.14
CA ARG A 228 -13.22 -21.09 -2.29
C ARG A 228 -14.19 -20.68 -3.43
N PRO A 229 -15.48 -20.38 -3.19
CA PRO A 229 -16.40 -19.97 -4.26
C PRO A 229 -15.96 -18.66 -4.95
N GLY A 230 -15.41 -17.71 -4.19
CA GLY A 230 -14.91 -16.45 -4.75
C GLY A 230 -13.66 -16.65 -5.60
N ARG A 231 -12.70 -17.47 -5.15
CA ARG A 231 -11.51 -17.85 -5.93
C ARG A 231 -11.90 -18.47 -7.27
N GLU A 232 -12.82 -19.43 -7.27
CA GLU A 232 -13.29 -20.09 -8.48
C GLU A 232 -14.00 -19.09 -9.43
N ARG A 233 -14.78 -18.16 -8.88
CA ARG A 233 -15.48 -17.13 -9.67
C ARG A 233 -14.50 -16.18 -10.36
N VAL A 234 -13.54 -15.64 -9.62
CA VAL A 234 -12.54 -14.70 -10.15
C VAL A 234 -11.59 -15.41 -11.11
N GLY A 235 -11.11 -16.61 -10.75
CA GLY A 235 -10.21 -17.40 -11.59
C GLY A 235 -10.80 -17.73 -12.97
N ARG A 236 -12.09 -18.07 -13.05
CA ARG A 236 -12.77 -18.32 -14.34
C ARG A 236 -12.77 -17.09 -15.27
N LYS A 237 -12.90 -15.89 -14.72
CA LYS A 237 -12.94 -14.65 -15.50
C LYS A 237 -11.56 -14.21 -15.96
N VAL A 238 -10.57 -14.29 -15.06
CA VAL A 238 -9.17 -13.96 -15.39
C VAL A 238 -8.60 -14.97 -16.42
N GLY A 239 -8.84 -16.26 -16.23
CA GLY A 239 -8.37 -17.31 -17.15
C GLY A 239 -8.98 -17.23 -18.56
N ARG A 240 -10.22 -16.75 -18.69
CA ARG A 240 -10.85 -16.49 -19.99
C ARG A 240 -10.22 -15.34 -20.76
N PHE A 241 -9.65 -14.35 -20.06
CA PHE A 241 -9.02 -13.18 -20.67
C PHE A 241 -7.55 -13.44 -21.02
N GLY A 242 -6.83 -14.24 -20.21
CA GLY A 242 -5.43 -14.62 -20.48
C GLY A 242 -5.22 -15.65 -21.58
N GLY A 243 -6.28 -16.34 -22.04
CA GLY A 243 -6.22 -17.36 -23.10
C GLY A 243 -6.36 -16.84 -24.53
N VAL A 244 -6.54 -15.53 -24.74
CA VAL A 244 -6.68 -14.91 -26.07
C VAL A 244 -5.40 -14.12 -26.36
N GLY A 245 -4.30 -14.81 -26.64
CA GLY A 245 -3.02 -14.16 -26.92
C GLY A 245 -1.83 -15.09 -27.12
N GLY A 246 -2.07 -16.30 -27.62
CA GLY A 246 -1.02 -17.25 -28.06
C GLY A 246 -1.14 -17.52 -29.54
#